data_AF-A0A445LX08-F1
#
_entry.id   AF-A0A445LX08-F1
#
_cell.length_a   1.000
_cell.length_b   1.000
_cell.length_c   1.000
_cell.angle_alpha   90.00
_cell.angle_beta   90.00
_cell.angle_gamma   90.00
#
_symmetry.space_group_name_H-M   'P 1'
#
loop_
_entity.id
_entity.type
_entity.pdbx_description
1 polymer ?
#
loop_
_entity_poly.entity_id
_entity_poly.type
_entity_poly.pdbx_seq_one_letter_code
_entity_poly.pdbx_strand_id
1 'polypeptide(L)'
;MRSHSWSECFSNQQRNCYCCITVWFKTKVRVTTGNVAEVLRLWKGGAQTLLPKPFRNPKWLRMVEKAKGRKEEVVTREYTINLHKRLHGCTFKKKAPKAIKEIRKFAQKAMGTNDVRVDVKLNKFVWSQGIRSVPRRIRVRIARKRNDDEDAKEELYSLVTVVEIPKDELKGLGTKVIDDED
;
A
#
# COMPACT_ATOMS: atom_id res chain seq x y z
N MET A 1 50.67 13.34 8.19
CA MET A 1 50.47 13.93 9.54
C MET A 1 49.13 14.65 9.56
N ARG A 2 48.38 14.47 10.65
CA ARG A 2 47.11 15.16 11.04
C ARG A 2 45.81 14.72 10.35
N SER A 3 45.26 13.66 10.94
CA SER A 3 43.84 13.45 11.26
C SER A 3 43.12 14.70 11.77
N HIS A 4 41.84 14.89 11.43
CA HIS A 4 40.68 15.31 12.26
C HIS A 4 39.44 15.16 11.33
N SER A 5 38.44 14.28 11.58
CA SER A 5 37.41 14.35 12.63
C SER A 5 36.64 15.68 12.51
N TRP A 6 35.32 15.82 12.42
CA TRP A 6 34.21 15.00 12.91
C TRP A 6 32.89 15.64 12.44
N SER A 7 31.84 14.83 12.37
CA SER A 7 30.44 15.08 12.81
C SER A 7 29.72 16.43 12.55
N GLU A 8 28.54 16.27 11.92
CA GLU A 8 27.22 16.77 12.38
C GLU A 8 26.98 18.27 12.55
N CYS A 9 26.03 18.81 11.76
CA CYS A 9 24.81 19.45 12.27
C CYS A 9 23.91 19.79 11.07
N PHE A 10 22.76 19.12 10.93
CA PHE A 10 21.48 19.51 11.50
C PHE A 10 20.83 20.72 10.79
N SER A 11 19.59 20.48 10.36
CA SER A 11 18.55 21.48 10.16
C SER A 11 18.58 22.37 8.90
N ASN A 12 17.62 22.02 8.04
CA ASN A 12 16.42 22.83 7.84
C ASN A 12 16.31 23.63 6.54
N GLN A 13 15.12 23.49 5.97
CA GLN A 13 14.39 24.46 5.16
C GLN A 13 14.77 24.65 3.68
N GLN A 14 13.87 24.11 2.85
CA GLN A 14 13.28 24.75 1.67
C GLN A 14 14.23 25.15 0.52
N ARG A 15 14.05 24.48 -0.63
CA ARG A 15 13.54 25.14 -1.84
C ARG A 15 13.18 24.13 -2.93
N ASN A 16 11.86 23.86 -2.99
CA ASN A 16 11.14 23.59 -4.22
C ASN A 16 11.37 24.77 -5.18
N CYS A 17 12.07 24.56 -6.28
CA CYS A 17 12.13 25.51 -7.38
C CYS A 17 10.86 25.37 -8.22
N TYR A 18 9.84 26.16 -7.90
CA TYR A 18 8.82 26.59 -8.87
C TYR A 18 9.23 27.99 -9.36
N CYS A 19 9.79 28.02 -10.56
CA CYS A 19 9.99 29.20 -11.40
C CYS A 19 9.07 28.95 -12.61
N CYS A 20 8.19 29.82 -13.10
CA CYS A 20 7.94 31.23 -12.87
C CYS A 20 6.50 31.49 -13.36
N ILE A 21 5.71 32.27 -12.62
CA ILE A 21 4.40 32.78 -13.06
C ILE A 21 4.50 34.30 -13.13
N THR A 22 4.24 34.85 -14.33
CA THR A 22 3.82 36.25 -14.65
C THR A 22 4.89 37.34 -14.40
N VAL A 23 4.96 38.49 -15.09
CA VAL A 23 3.95 39.38 -15.66
C VAL A 23 4.63 40.31 -16.70
N TRP A 24 3.86 40.74 -17.70
CA TRP A 24 3.74 42.12 -18.19
C TRP A 24 4.65 42.73 -19.29
N PHE A 25 3.93 43.10 -20.34
CA PHE A 25 4.21 43.91 -21.52
C PHE A 25 4.58 45.37 -21.18
N LYS A 26 5.55 45.94 -21.90
CA LYS A 26 5.67 47.40 -22.05
C LYS A 26 6.29 47.75 -23.41
N THR A 27 5.43 47.99 -24.40
CA THR A 27 5.82 48.56 -25.69
C THR A 27 5.64 50.08 -25.63
N LYS A 28 6.70 50.82 -25.98
CA LYS A 28 6.69 52.28 -26.11
C LYS A 28 6.57 52.62 -27.59
N VAL A 29 5.38 52.95 -28.06
CA VAL A 29 5.17 53.72 -29.29
C VAL A 29 4.07 54.73 -29.00
N ARG A 30 4.41 56.01 -29.16
CA ARG A 30 3.51 57.17 -29.07
C ARG A 30 3.58 57.84 -30.44
N VAL A 31 2.50 57.84 -31.21
CA VAL A 31 2.08 58.96 -32.08
C VAL A 31 0.55 58.85 -32.34
N THR A 32 -0.12 59.91 -31.90
CA THR A 32 -1.38 60.58 -32.26
C THR A 32 -2.49 59.92 -33.10
N THR A 33 -3.71 60.10 -32.58
CA THR A 33 -4.97 60.49 -33.24
C THR A 33 -5.53 59.63 -34.37
N GLY A 34 -6.78 59.17 -34.19
CA GLY A 34 -7.68 58.96 -35.32
C GLY A 34 -8.52 57.70 -35.25
N ASN A 35 -9.69 57.84 -34.62
CA ASN A 35 -10.97 57.25 -34.99
C ASN A 35 -11.19 55.72 -35.03
N VAL A 36 -12.30 55.35 -34.38
CA VAL A 36 -12.72 54.00 -34.00
C VAL A 36 -13.75 53.51 -35.03
N ALA A 37 -13.36 53.21 -36.27
CA ALA A 37 -14.34 52.71 -37.25
C ALA A 37 -13.80 52.00 -38.51
N GLU A 38 -12.49 51.85 -38.72
CA GLU A 38 -12.00 51.36 -40.01
C GLU A 38 -11.32 49.99 -39.94
N VAL A 39 -11.94 49.07 -40.68
CA VAL A 39 -11.33 47.86 -41.25
C VAL A 39 -11.12 46.68 -40.30
N LEU A 40 -12.18 46.42 -39.55
CA LEU A 40 -12.63 45.08 -39.17
C LEU A 40 -13.05 44.31 -40.44
N ARG A 41 -12.10 43.93 -41.31
CA ARG A 41 -12.30 43.04 -42.48
C ARG A 41 -10.94 42.68 -43.09
N LEU A 42 -10.64 41.38 -43.19
CA LEU A 42 -9.52 40.72 -43.89
C LEU A 42 -8.53 40.00 -42.96
N TRP A 43 -8.92 38.84 -42.43
CA TRP A 43 -8.36 37.55 -42.87
C TRP A 43 -9.00 36.40 -42.09
N LYS A 44 -9.99 35.77 -42.73
CA LYS A 44 -10.32 34.36 -42.48
C LYS A 44 -9.15 33.56 -43.07
N GLY A 45 -8.28 33.03 -42.24
CA GLY A 45 -7.16 32.17 -42.63
C GLY A 45 -6.76 31.31 -41.45
N GLY A 46 -7.04 30.01 -41.55
CA GLY A 46 -6.96 29.06 -40.45
C GLY A 46 -5.55 28.94 -39.85
N ALA A 47 -5.49 29.02 -38.53
CA ALA A 47 -4.45 28.41 -37.73
C ALA A 47 -5.08 27.21 -37.02
N GLN A 48 -4.92 26.04 -37.62
CA GLN A 48 -5.20 24.77 -36.95
C GLN A 48 -4.18 24.64 -35.81
N THR A 49 -4.57 25.06 -34.62
CA THR A 49 -3.80 24.81 -33.41
C THR A 49 -3.74 23.31 -33.22
N LEU A 50 -2.55 22.74 -33.43
CA LEU A 50 -2.20 21.39 -33.03
C LEU A 50 -2.17 21.37 -31.49
N LEU A 51 -3.34 21.30 -30.87
CA LEU A 51 -3.45 20.84 -29.50
C LEU A 51 -3.07 19.35 -29.51
N PRO A 52 -2.07 18.93 -28.74
CA PRO A 52 -1.80 17.50 -28.59
C PRO A 52 -3.06 16.84 -28.03
N LYS A 53 -3.61 15.87 -28.77
CA LYS A 53 -4.70 15.02 -28.29
C LYS A 53 -4.27 14.43 -26.94
N PRO A 54 -5.10 14.48 -25.89
CA PRO A 54 -4.73 13.84 -24.63
C PRO A 54 -4.46 12.36 -24.90
N PHE A 55 -3.25 11.96 -24.56
CA PHE A 55 -2.76 10.59 -24.68
C PHE A 55 -3.73 9.66 -23.93
N ARG A 56 -4.37 8.78 -24.71
CA ARG A 56 -4.99 7.50 -24.33
C ARG A 56 -5.28 7.35 -22.83
N ASN A 57 -6.55 7.59 -22.49
CA ASN A 57 -7.16 7.37 -21.18
C ASN A 57 -6.62 6.08 -20.53
N PRO A 58 -5.93 6.15 -19.38
CA PRO A 58 -5.37 4.96 -18.77
C PRO A 58 -6.45 4.24 -17.95
N LYS A 59 -6.52 2.92 -18.13
CA LYS A 59 -7.51 1.95 -17.61
C LYS A 59 -7.60 1.88 -16.05
N TRP A 60 -7.06 2.84 -15.30
CA TRP A 60 -6.95 2.79 -13.84
C TRP A 60 -7.97 3.63 -13.07
N LEU A 61 -8.89 4.36 -13.73
CA LEU A 61 -10.06 4.90 -13.03
C LEU A 61 -11.23 3.91 -13.01
N ARG A 62 -10.98 2.71 -12.45
CA ARG A 62 -12.05 1.83 -12.00
C ARG A 62 -12.40 2.27 -10.58
N MET A 63 -13.40 3.14 -10.44
CA MET A 63 -14.12 3.29 -9.18
C MET A 63 -14.72 1.92 -8.84
N VAL A 64 -14.07 1.19 -7.94
CA VAL A 64 -14.69 0.02 -7.29
C VAL A 64 -15.55 0.60 -6.18
N GLU A 65 -16.83 0.70 -6.47
CA GLU A 65 -17.87 0.84 -5.47
C GLU A 65 -17.69 -0.31 -4.47
N LYS A 66 -17.23 0.02 -3.25
CA LYS A 66 -17.02 -0.97 -2.20
C LYS A 66 -18.39 -1.43 -1.73
N ALA A 67 -18.81 -2.61 -2.18
CA ALA A 67 -19.87 -3.36 -1.52
C ALA A 67 -19.48 -3.52 -0.04
N LYS A 68 -20.15 -2.77 0.83
CA LYS A 68 -19.98 -2.79 2.28
C LYS A 68 -21.05 -3.75 2.82
N GLY A 69 -20.64 -4.93 3.28
CA GLY A 69 -21.54 -5.87 3.96
C GLY A 69 -20.88 -7.21 4.25
N ARG A 70 -21.07 -7.73 5.48
CA ARG A 70 -20.41 -8.88 6.15
C ARG A 70 -19.05 -8.62 6.81
N LYS A 71 -18.90 -7.50 7.52
CA LYS A 71 -17.74 -7.28 8.40
C LYS A 71 -18.00 -7.60 9.87
N GLU A 72 -19.24 -7.80 10.32
CA GLU A 72 -19.54 -8.15 11.71
C GLU A 72 -19.37 -9.64 12.06
N GLU A 73 -19.54 -10.57 11.11
CA GLU A 73 -19.74 -11.98 11.47
C GLU A 73 -18.47 -12.65 12.03
N VAL A 74 -18.60 -13.51 13.05
CA VAL A 74 -17.52 -14.41 13.47
C VAL A 74 -17.24 -15.34 12.29
N VAL A 75 -15.98 -15.39 11.86
CA VAL A 75 -15.59 -16.11 10.64
C VAL A 75 -14.26 -16.77 10.90
N THR A 76 -14.18 -18.08 10.62
CA THR A 76 -12.92 -18.80 10.61
C THR A 76 -12.57 -19.23 9.18
N ARG A 77 -11.33 -18.97 8.79
CA ARG A 77 -10.84 -19.26 7.44
C ARG A 77 -9.44 -19.81 7.50
N GLU A 78 -9.18 -20.80 6.67
CA GLU A 78 -7.84 -21.30 6.43
C GLU A 78 -7.24 -20.74 5.15
N TYR A 79 -6.02 -20.23 5.30
CA TYR A 79 -5.24 -19.66 4.23
C TYR A 79 -3.90 -20.37 4.10
N THR A 80 -3.40 -20.42 2.86
CA THR A 80 -2.01 -20.78 2.59
C THR A 80 -1.21 -19.50 2.36
N ILE A 81 -0.33 -19.14 3.28
CA ILE A 81 0.53 -17.96 3.17
C ILE A 81 1.82 -18.35 2.45
N ASN A 82 2.11 -17.68 1.33
CA ASN A 82 3.41 -17.79 0.67
C ASN A 82 4.40 -16.80 1.29
N LEU A 83 5.27 -17.29 2.16
CA LEU A 83 6.29 -16.49 2.84
C LEU A 83 7.50 -16.23 1.94
N HIS A 84 7.81 -17.12 1.00
CA HIS A 84 8.94 -16.95 0.09
C HIS A 84 8.84 -15.64 -0.72
N LYS A 85 7.65 -15.33 -1.26
CA LYS A 85 7.43 -14.08 -2.01
C LYS A 85 7.53 -12.84 -1.13
N ARG A 86 7.03 -12.91 0.11
CA ARG A 86 6.99 -11.78 1.05
C ARG A 86 8.36 -11.47 1.67
N LEU A 87 9.20 -12.49 1.81
CA LEU A 87 10.53 -12.41 2.40
C LEU A 87 11.63 -12.26 1.35
N HIS A 88 11.27 -12.04 0.08
CA HIS A 88 12.26 -11.79 -0.96
C HIS A 88 13.07 -10.51 -0.64
N GLY A 89 14.40 -10.58 -0.82
CA GLY A 89 15.29 -9.43 -0.60
C GLY A 89 15.49 -9.02 0.86
N CYS A 90 15.08 -9.81 1.86
CA CYS A 90 15.38 -9.49 3.26
C CYS A 90 16.73 -10.03 3.72
N THR A 91 17.42 -9.30 4.60
CA THR A 91 18.63 -9.79 5.29
C THR A 91 18.33 -11.02 6.13
N PHE A 92 19.22 -12.01 6.10
CA PHE A 92 19.03 -13.29 6.79
C PHE A 92 18.78 -13.15 8.30
N LYS A 93 19.46 -12.22 8.97
CA LYS A 93 19.29 -11.94 10.41
C LYS A 93 17.90 -11.43 10.78
N LYS A 94 17.11 -10.93 9.83
CA LYS A 94 15.78 -10.35 10.10
C LYS A 94 14.65 -11.16 9.46
N LYS A 95 14.93 -12.35 8.92
CA LYS A 95 13.98 -13.09 8.08
C LYS A 95 12.82 -13.69 8.88
N ALA A 96 13.09 -14.43 9.96
CA ALA A 96 12.05 -14.93 10.88
C ALA A 96 11.19 -13.81 11.53
N PRO A 97 11.77 -12.75 12.14
CA PRO A 97 10.95 -11.69 12.71
C PRO A 97 10.17 -10.91 11.65
N LYS A 98 10.71 -10.75 10.42
CA LYS A 98 9.96 -10.18 9.30
C LYS A 98 8.81 -11.10 8.87
N ALA A 99 8.98 -12.43 8.92
CA ALA A 99 7.91 -13.38 8.58
C ALA A 99 6.69 -13.21 9.47
N ILE A 100 6.89 -13.09 10.78
CA ILE A 100 5.80 -12.87 11.74
C ILE A 100 5.09 -11.54 11.48
N LYS A 101 5.84 -10.47 11.19
CA LYS A 101 5.26 -9.17 10.80
C LYS A 101 4.42 -9.28 9.53
N GLU A 102 4.88 -10.04 8.54
CA GLU A 102 4.15 -10.26 7.30
C GLU A 102 2.90 -11.14 7.48
N ILE A 103 2.91 -12.08 8.43
CA ILE A 103 1.73 -12.85 8.83
C ILE A 103 0.70 -11.93 9.50
N ARG A 104 1.13 -11.06 10.42
CA ARG A 104 0.23 -10.06 11.04
C ARG A 104 -0.41 -9.15 10.00
N LYS A 105 0.39 -8.58 9.09
CA LYS A 105 -0.12 -7.76 7.98
C LYS A 105 -1.07 -8.52 7.07
N PHE A 106 -0.87 -9.82 6.89
CA PHE A 106 -1.79 -10.64 6.09
C PHE A 106 -3.14 -10.79 6.79
N ALA A 107 -3.14 -11.12 8.09
CA ALA A 107 -4.36 -11.25 8.87
C ALA A 107 -5.14 -9.92 8.93
N GLN A 108 -4.46 -8.80 9.18
CA GLN A 108 -5.08 -7.46 9.16
C GLN A 108 -5.76 -7.17 7.82
N LYS A 109 -5.12 -7.51 6.70
CA LYS A 109 -5.69 -7.29 5.36
C LYS A 109 -6.85 -8.23 5.03
N ALA A 110 -6.78 -9.48 5.50
CA ALA A 110 -7.78 -10.51 5.17
C ALA A 110 -9.06 -10.34 5.99
N MET A 111 -8.94 -10.05 7.29
CA MET A 111 -10.08 -9.94 8.21
C MET A 111 -10.52 -8.49 8.45
N GLY A 112 -9.64 -7.51 8.22
CA GLY A 112 -9.93 -6.10 8.41
C GLY A 112 -9.93 -5.63 9.87
N THR A 113 -9.34 -6.39 10.79
CA THR A 113 -9.15 -6.00 12.20
C THR A 113 -7.76 -5.39 12.39
N ASN A 114 -7.60 -4.44 13.32
CA ASN A 114 -6.26 -3.95 13.65
C ASN A 114 -5.60 -4.80 14.75
N ASP A 115 -6.39 -5.30 15.72
CA ASP A 115 -5.91 -6.28 16.69
C ASP A 115 -5.75 -7.67 16.05
N VAL A 116 -4.51 -8.17 16.09
CA VAL A 116 -4.12 -9.49 15.59
C VAL A 116 -3.21 -10.17 16.61
N ARG A 117 -3.73 -11.23 17.21
CA ARG A 117 -3.05 -12.06 18.19
C ARG A 117 -2.47 -13.29 17.49
N VAL A 118 -1.15 -13.43 17.57
CA VAL A 118 -0.43 -14.56 16.97
C VAL A 118 -0.26 -15.63 18.02
N ASP A 119 -0.72 -16.85 17.73
CA ASP A 119 -0.60 -17.96 18.66
C ASP A 119 0.87 -18.40 18.87
N VAL A 120 1.14 -18.99 20.02
CA VAL A 120 2.46 -19.48 20.41
C VAL A 120 2.89 -20.64 19.52
N LYS A 121 1.97 -21.52 19.08
CA LYS A 121 2.30 -22.63 18.18
C LYS A 121 2.77 -22.14 16.81
N LEU A 122 2.10 -21.12 16.26
CA LEU A 122 2.52 -20.48 15.01
C LEU A 122 3.92 -19.87 15.16
N ASN A 123 4.18 -19.20 16.29
CA ASN A 123 5.50 -18.63 16.56
C ASN A 123 6.56 -19.74 16.60
N LYS A 124 6.36 -20.80 17.39
CA LYS A 124 7.28 -21.94 17.46
C LYS A 124 7.53 -22.57 16.08
N PHE A 125 6.49 -22.75 15.27
CA PHE A 125 6.62 -23.31 13.92
C PHE A 125 7.49 -22.45 13.00
N VAL A 126 7.30 -21.12 13.01
CA VAL A 126 8.12 -20.20 12.21
C VAL A 126 9.59 -20.21 12.65
N TRP A 127 9.85 -20.32 13.96
CA TRP A 127 11.20 -20.31 14.53
C TRP A 127 11.89 -21.69 14.55
N SER A 128 11.16 -22.78 14.27
CA SER A 128 11.67 -24.16 14.34
C SER A 128 12.92 -24.43 13.47
N GLN A 129 13.03 -23.75 12.32
CA GLN A 129 14.15 -23.88 11.37
C GLN A 129 15.25 -22.83 11.59
N GLY A 130 15.13 -22.02 12.65
CA GLY A 130 16.05 -20.93 12.97
C GLY A 130 15.78 -19.63 12.22
N ILE A 131 16.69 -18.65 12.38
CA ILE A 131 16.46 -17.27 11.93
C ILE A 131 16.57 -17.09 10.40
N ARG A 132 17.45 -17.87 9.75
CA ARG A 132 17.78 -17.77 8.32
C ARG A 132 16.81 -18.57 7.44
N SER A 133 16.32 -19.69 7.95
CA SER A 133 15.44 -20.59 7.21
C SER A 133 14.03 -20.46 7.77
N VAL A 134 13.14 -19.89 6.97
CA VAL A 134 11.71 -19.80 7.28
C VAL A 134 10.98 -20.74 6.32
N PRO A 135 9.94 -21.47 6.76
CA PRO A 135 9.12 -22.28 5.87
C PRO A 135 8.64 -21.48 4.65
N ARG A 136 8.73 -22.07 3.45
CA ARG A 136 8.38 -21.35 2.20
C ARG A 136 6.89 -21.00 2.14
N ARG A 137 6.04 -21.92 2.61
CA ARG A 137 4.58 -21.80 2.69
C ARG A 137 4.13 -22.30 4.06
N ILE A 138 3.10 -21.66 4.62
CA ILE A 138 2.50 -22.05 5.90
C ILE A 138 0.98 -22.07 5.71
N ARG A 139 0.33 -23.12 6.21
CA ARG A 139 -1.13 -23.16 6.36
C ARG A 139 -1.51 -22.58 7.70
N VAL A 140 -2.39 -21.59 7.67
CA VAL A 140 -2.76 -20.79 8.83
C VAL A 140 -4.27 -20.72 8.90
N ARG A 141 -4.83 -20.97 10.08
CA ARG A 141 -6.23 -20.72 10.39
C ARG A 141 -6.32 -19.36 11.07
N ILE A 142 -7.19 -18.51 10.56
CA ILE A 142 -7.46 -17.18 11.11
C ILE A 142 -8.90 -17.20 11.57
N ALA A 143 -9.10 -17.03 12.87
CA ALA A 143 -10.40 -16.94 13.51
C ALA A 143 -10.62 -15.50 13.96
N ARG A 144 -11.70 -14.87 13.50
CA ARG A 144 -12.15 -13.58 14.02
C ARG A 144 -13.13 -13.86 15.15
N LYS A 145 -12.75 -13.51 16.38
CA LYS A 145 -13.56 -13.71 17.59
C LYS A 145 -13.98 -12.36 18.17
N ARG A 146 -15.10 -12.34 18.89
CA ARG A 146 -15.53 -11.20 19.69
C ARG A 146 -14.68 -11.11 20.94
N ASN A 147 -14.31 -9.89 21.34
CA ASN A 147 -13.62 -9.65 22.60
C ASN A 147 -14.65 -9.58 23.73
N ASP A 148 -14.33 -10.20 24.87
CA ASP A 148 -15.19 -10.22 26.05
C ASP A 148 -14.83 -9.10 27.06
N ASP A 149 -13.67 -8.44 26.90
CA ASP A 149 -13.25 -7.35 27.78
C ASP A 149 -13.91 -6.02 27.38
N GLU A 150 -14.59 -5.37 28.33
CA GLU A 150 -15.32 -4.11 28.14
C GLU A 150 -14.41 -2.90 27.85
N ASP A 151 -13.12 -2.95 28.22
CA ASP A 151 -12.15 -1.85 28.03
C ASP A 151 -11.43 -1.87 26.66
N ALA A 152 -11.76 -2.81 25.78
CA ALA A 152 -11.05 -2.95 24.50
C ALA A 152 -11.47 -1.90 23.46
N LYS A 153 -10.47 -1.35 22.76
CA LYS A 153 -10.68 -0.36 21.68
C LYS A 153 -11.39 -0.93 20.44
N GLU A 154 -11.34 -2.24 20.26
CA GLU A 154 -11.96 -2.94 19.12
C GLU A 154 -12.78 -4.13 19.63
N GLU A 155 -13.99 -4.30 19.10
CA GLU A 155 -14.90 -5.40 19.49
C GLU A 155 -14.46 -6.77 18.95
N LEU A 156 -13.67 -6.79 17.88
CA LEU A 156 -13.27 -8.00 17.17
C LEU A 156 -11.76 -8.10 17.11
N TYR A 157 -11.22 -9.26 17.50
CA TYR A 157 -9.80 -9.57 17.31
C TYR A 157 -9.63 -10.80 16.41
N SER A 158 -8.49 -10.86 15.71
CA SER A 158 -8.12 -12.02 14.90
C SER A 158 -7.09 -12.87 15.65
N LEU A 159 -7.43 -14.12 15.94
CA LEU A 159 -6.51 -15.14 16.43
C LEU A 159 -5.95 -15.94 15.24
N VAL A 160 -4.61 -16.05 15.20
CA VAL A 160 -3.90 -16.72 14.11
C VAL A 160 -3.23 -17.99 14.64
N THR A 161 -3.71 -19.15 14.22
CA THR A 161 -3.17 -20.47 14.58
C THR A 161 -2.55 -21.18 13.38
N VAL A 162 -1.60 -22.07 13.64
CA VAL A 162 -1.00 -22.93 12.60
C VAL A 162 -1.87 -24.16 12.39
N VAL A 163 -2.04 -24.57 11.15
CA VAL A 163 -2.61 -25.88 10.82
C VAL A 163 -1.44 -26.76 10.40
N GLU A 164 -1.20 -27.82 11.17
CA GLU A 164 -0.09 -28.74 10.94
C GLU A 164 -0.47 -29.70 9.80
N ILE A 165 -0.16 -29.28 8.58
CA ILE A 165 -0.28 -30.12 7.38
C ILE A 165 1.15 -30.46 6.93
N PRO A 166 1.45 -31.73 6.58
CA PRO A 166 2.73 -32.09 6.00
C PRO A 166 3.04 -31.25 4.75
N LYS A 167 4.33 -30.96 4.53
CA LYS A 167 4.78 -30.02 3.49
C LYS A 167 4.34 -30.43 2.08
N ASP A 168 4.20 -31.73 1.86
CA ASP A 168 3.91 -32.32 0.55
C ASP A 168 2.45 -32.09 0.12
N GLU A 169 1.55 -31.90 1.08
CA GLU A 169 0.11 -31.69 0.86
C GLU A 169 -0.28 -30.19 0.75
N LEU A 170 0.68 -29.27 0.83
CA LEU A 170 0.42 -27.82 0.72
C LEU A 170 0.14 -27.35 -0.73
N LYS A 171 0.22 -28.25 -1.70
CA LYS A 171 -0.07 -27.97 -3.12
C LYS A 171 -1.58 -27.99 -3.34
N GLY A 172 -2.11 -27.02 -4.10
CA GLY A 172 -3.53 -26.97 -4.46
C GLY A 172 -4.51 -26.51 -3.37
N LEU A 173 -4.07 -26.37 -2.11
CA LEU A 173 -4.94 -25.88 -1.03
C LEU A 173 -5.19 -24.36 -1.15
N GLY A 174 -6.37 -24.02 -1.66
CA GLY A 174 -6.93 -22.66 -1.69
C GLY A 174 -7.48 -22.20 -0.33
N THR A 175 -8.17 -21.07 -0.33
CA THR A 175 -8.88 -20.58 0.87
C THR A 175 -10.03 -21.51 1.19
N LYS A 176 -10.12 -21.98 2.43
CA LYS A 176 -11.28 -22.74 2.92
C LYS A 176 -11.95 -21.92 4.03
N VAL A 177 -13.26 -21.75 3.96
CA VAL A 177 -14.06 -21.26 5.08
C VAL A 177 -14.36 -22.47 5.96
N ILE A 178 -14.22 -22.32 7.27
CA ILE A 178 -14.56 -23.34 8.24
C ILE A 178 -15.74 -22.81 9.03
N ASP A 179 -16.71 -23.66 9.26
CA ASP A 179 -17.79 -23.42 10.20
C ASP A 179 -17.40 -24.18 11.47
N ASP A 180 -17.41 -23.54 12.64
CA ASP A 180 -16.92 -24.12 13.90
C ASP A 180 -17.90 -25.19 14.48
N GLU A 181 -18.69 -25.87 13.64
CA GLU A 181 -19.67 -26.90 14.01
C GLU A 181 -19.09 -28.34 14.09
N ASP A 182 -17.83 -28.56 13.69
CA ASP A 182 -17.13 -29.86 13.70
C ASP A 182 -15.87 -29.89 14.58
#